data_AF-A0A062UAJ1-F1
#
_entry.id   AF-A0A062UAJ1-F1
#
_cell.length_a   1.000
_cell.length_b   1.000
_cell.length_c   1.000
_cell.angle_alpha   90.00
_cell.angle_beta   90.00
_cell.angle_gamma   90.00
#
_symmetry.space_group_name_H-M   'P 1'
#
loop_
_entity.id
_entity.type
_entity.pdbx_description
1 polymer ?
#
loop_
_entity_poly.entity_id
_entity_poly.type
_entity_poly.pdbx_seq_one_letter_code
_entity_poly.pdbx_strand_id
1 'polypeptide(L)'
;MTDRFSPTRFPAPHPAPAEPSPGRPRRKTDTLTAMRQLAREAAEAGEPLACIGRRLNIPRTTLARWAQEDGFRKQDIAARKAAAAREEAEADAVRRRAEEAARRTVLAEEEDMPRSPAEQEIVLARARVGALLEAGLIPEAEADMRAARKLTSLAGFAGPVRKATYAAGRRLERDETNAALYRAALLVCGCWQEGDTAPDHLPWVVSGMFQKRLAFARQFLPLVMEEVADASDEDLTNVALMLAETGWFENYASAMRDLLPRLREMGEGDLAARIEEDLQDEAEALPELLAWCEAHGYVWQGEV
;
A
#
# COMPACT_ATOMS: atom_id res chain seq x y z
N MET A 1 -34.13 83.07 -105.74
CA MET A 1 -32.67 83.12 -105.95
C MET A 1 -32.07 83.98 -104.86
N THR A 2 -31.50 83.36 -103.81
CA THR A 2 -30.26 83.77 -103.13
C THR A 2 -29.93 82.76 -102.04
N ASP A 3 -28.64 82.56 -101.85
CA ASP A 3 -27.90 81.40 -101.35
C ASP A 3 -28.23 80.79 -99.98
N ARG A 4 -28.04 79.46 -99.94
CA ARG A 4 -27.73 78.67 -98.74
C ARG A 4 -26.22 78.71 -98.50
N PHE A 5 -25.79 79.08 -97.29
CA PHE A 5 -24.46 78.71 -96.78
C PHE A 5 -24.55 78.29 -95.32
N SER A 6 -24.24 77.02 -95.06
CA SER A 6 -24.12 76.40 -93.73
C SER A 6 -22.79 76.77 -93.08
N PRO A 7 -22.73 77.08 -91.78
CA PRO A 7 -21.47 77.18 -91.05
C PRO A 7 -21.04 75.81 -90.51
N THR A 8 -19.78 75.51 -90.80
CA THR A 8 -19.01 74.28 -90.55
C THR A 8 -18.83 73.98 -89.05
N ARG A 9 -18.99 72.70 -88.68
CA ARG A 9 -18.64 72.13 -87.37
C ARG A 9 -17.12 72.09 -87.18
N PHE A 10 -16.62 72.64 -86.07
CA PHE A 10 -15.29 72.39 -85.55
C PHE A 10 -15.28 71.08 -84.73
N PRO A 11 -14.30 70.17 -84.88
CA PRO A 11 -14.15 69.02 -84.00
C PRO A 11 -13.46 69.39 -82.68
N ALA A 12 -13.98 68.85 -81.58
CA ALA A 12 -13.42 68.98 -80.23
C ALA A 12 -12.09 68.21 -80.08
N PRO A 13 -11.13 68.70 -79.28
CA PRO A 13 -9.84 68.04 -79.08
C PRO A 13 -9.94 66.77 -78.22
N HIS A 14 -9.13 65.75 -78.57
CA HIS A 14 -8.98 64.47 -77.88
C HIS A 14 -8.61 64.62 -76.39
N PRO A 15 -9.11 63.74 -75.48
CA PRO A 15 -8.68 63.71 -74.09
C PRO A 15 -7.23 63.19 -73.95
N ALA A 16 -6.47 63.82 -73.06
CA ALA A 16 -5.07 63.51 -72.77
C ALA A 16 -4.87 62.07 -72.24
N PRO A 17 -3.72 61.42 -72.49
CA PRO A 17 -3.41 60.10 -71.97
C PRO A 17 -3.29 60.10 -70.43
N ALA A 18 -3.95 59.14 -69.78
CA ALA A 18 -3.87 58.94 -68.33
C ALA A 18 -2.43 58.63 -67.90
N GLU A 19 -1.95 59.35 -66.89
CA GLU A 19 -0.63 59.14 -66.29
C GLU A 19 -0.51 57.73 -65.67
N PRO A 20 0.63 57.03 -65.82
CA PRO A 20 0.87 55.76 -65.15
C PRO A 20 0.90 55.97 -63.63
N SER A 21 0.09 55.20 -62.89
CA SER A 21 0.07 55.28 -61.43
C SER A 21 1.46 55.02 -60.83
N PRO A 22 1.92 55.83 -59.86
CA PRO A 22 3.24 55.66 -59.24
C PRO A 22 3.32 54.31 -58.53
N GLY A 23 4.32 53.51 -58.89
CA GLY A 23 4.58 52.22 -58.26
C GLY A 23 4.88 52.38 -56.77
N ARG A 24 4.27 51.53 -55.92
CA ARG A 24 4.48 51.60 -54.46
C ARG A 24 5.98 51.48 -54.11
N PRO A 25 6.50 52.31 -53.19
CA PRO A 25 7.88 52.21 -52.74
C PRO A 25 8.14 50.85 -52.09
N ARG A 26 9.27 50.22 -52.45
CA ARG A 26 9.69 48.91 -51.93
C ARG A 26 10.14 49.06 -50.47
N ARG A 27 9.51 48.31 -49.56
CA ARG A 27 9.89 48.28 -48.13
C ARG A 27 11.29 47.66 -47.95
N LYS A 28 12.05 48.17 -46.97
CA LYS A 28 13.38 47.64 -46.61
C LYS A 28 13.26 46.23 -46.00
N THR A 29 14.26 45.39 -46.21
CA THR A 29 14.25 43.96 -45.79
C THR A 29 13.98 43.78 -44.30
N ASP A 30 14.66 44.54 -43.43
CA ASP A 30 14.51 44.42 -41.97
C ASP A 30 13.09 44.75 -41.48
N THR A 31 12.43 45.73 -42.13
CA THR A 31 11.05 46.08 -41.83
C THR A 31 10.07 44.97 -42.21
N LEU A 32 10.37 44.19 -43.25
CA LEU A 32 9.55 43.04 -43.65
C LEU A 32 9.73 41.86 -42.68
N THR A 33 10.95 41.62 -42.20
CA THR A 33 11.24 40.58 -41.21
C THR A 33 10.52 40.86 -39.88
N ALA A 34 10.58 42.11 -39.39
CA ALA A 34 9.85 42.50 -38.18
C ALA A 34 8.33 42.38 -38.33
N MET A 35 7.77 42.78 -39.48
CA MET A 35 6.33 42.61 -39.77
C MET A 35 5.91 41.14 -39.87
N ARG A 36 6.78 40.27 -40.40
CA ARG A 36 6.55 38.82 -40.48
C ARG A 36 6.51 38.20 -39.09
N GLN A 37 7.41 38.60 -38.19
CA GLN A 37 7.43 38.16 -36.79
C GLN A 37 6.17 38.60 -36.02
N LEU A 38 5.80 39.89 -36.11
CA LEU A 38 4.58 40.41 -35.46
C LEU A 38 3.30 39.75 -35.98
N ALA A 39 3.26 39.40 -37.27
CA ALA A 39 2.13 38.67 -37.85
C ALA A 39 2.04 37.23 -37.31
N ARG A 40 3.19 36.57 -37.09
CA ARG A 40 3.25 35.22 -36.48
C ARG A 40 2.77 35.23 -35.04
N GLU A 41 3.28 36.14 -34.21
CA GLU A 41 2.89 36.27 -32.80
C GLU A 41 1.38 36.55 -32.65
N ALA A 42 0.85 37.44 -33.48
CA ALA A 42 -0.58 37.75 -33.51
C ALA A 42 -1.44 36.54 -33.93
N ALA A 43 -0.99 35.75 -34.91
CA ALA A 43 -1.67 34.55 -35.34
C ALA A 43 -1.62 33.44 -34.26
N GLU A 44 -0.48 33.29 -33.57
CA GLU A 44 -0.32 32.35 -32.44
C GLU A 44 -1.18 32.75 -31.23
N ALA A 45 -1.40 34.04 -31.02
CA ALA A 45 -2.36 34.59 -30.05
C ALA A 45 -3.84 34.43 -30.47
N GLY A 46 -4.12 33.95 -31.69
CA GLY A 46 -5.46 33.64 -32.17
C GLY A 46 -6.14 34.72 -33.03
N GLU A 47 -5.43 35.77 -33.42
CA GLU A 47 -5.98 36.82 -34.29
C GLU A 47 -6.19 36.29 -35.74
N PRO A 48 -7.34 36.53 -36.39
CA PRO A 48 -7.55 36.14 -37.78
C PRO A 48 -6.61 36.87 -38.74
N LEU A 49 -6.06 36.17 -39.75
CA LEU A 49 -5.16 36.74 -40.76
C LEU A 49 -5.73 38.00 -41.45
N ALA A 50 -7.06 38.09 -41.60
CA ALA A 50 -7.72 39.28 -42.16
C ALA A 50 -7.58 40.52 -41.26
N CYS A 51 -7.62 40.37 -39.94
CA CYS A 51 -7.43 41.45 -38.98
C CYS A 51 -5.95 41.86 -38.92
N ILE A 52 -5.04 40.88 -38.88
CA ILE A 52 -3.58 41.09 -38.90
C ILE A 52 -3.17 41.88 -40.15
N GLY A 53 -3.66 41.48 -41.33
CA GLY A 53 -3.35 42.15 -42.59
C GLY A 53 -3.83 43.60 -42.64
N ARG A 54 -5.00 43.90 -42.06
CA ARG A 54 -5.52 45.28 -41.95
C ARG A 54 -4.69 46.10 -40.96
N ARG A 55 -4.40 45.56 -39.78
CA ARG A 55 -3.68 46.24 -38.69
C ARG A 55 -2.23 46.55 -39.05
N LEU A 56 -1.53 45.60 -39.68
CA LEU A 56 -0.13 45.75 -40.07
C LEU A 56 0.05 46.30 -41.50
N ASN A 57 -1.04 46.62 -42.20
CA ASN A 57 -1.06 47.09 -43.59
C ASN A 57 -0.19 46.19 -44.51
N ILE A 58 -0.47 44.89 -44.49
CA ILE A 58 0.20 43.85 -45.28
C ILE A 58 -0.77 43.35 -46.35
N PRO A 59 -0.36 43.26 -47.64
CA PRO A 59 -1.20 42.68 -48.68
C PRO A 59 -1.62 41.25 -48.35
N ARG A 60 -2.90 40.91 -48.61
CA ARG A 60 -3.48 39.60 -48.31
C ARG A 60 -2.67 38.44 -48.92
N THR A 61 -2.18 38.59 -50.14
CA THR A 61 -1.37 37.58 -50.84
C THR A 61 -0.02 37.37 -50.17
N THR A 62 0.64 38.44 -49.72
CA THR A 62 1.91 38.39 -48.99
C THR A 62 1.74 37.69 -47.64
N LEU A 63 0.70 38.06 -46.88
CA LEU A 63 0.42 37.44 -45.59
C LEU A 63 0.01 35.97 -45.72
N ALA A 64 -0.77 35.62 -46.74
CA ALA A 64 -1.14 34.23 -47.02
C ALA A 64 0.07 33.36 -47.40
N ARG A 65 1.04 33.93 -48.14
CA ARG A 65 2.31 33.28 -48.45
C ARG A 65 3.17 33.10 -47.21
N TRP A 66 3.33 34.12 -46.37
CA TRP A 66 4.08 33.99 -45.11
C TRP A 66 3.45 32.97 -44.17
N ALA A 67 2.12 32.98 -44.04
CA ALA A 67 1.41 31.99 -43.21
C ALA A 67 1.65 30.56 -43.70
N GLN A 68 1.82 30.36 -45.01
CA GLN A 68 2.18 29.07 -45.60
C GLN A 68 3.63 28.68 -45.32
N GLU A 69 4.56 29.60 -45.58
CA GLU A 69 6.00 29.35 -45.46
C GLU A 69 6.41 29.10 -44.00
N ASP A 70 5.79 29.82 -43.05
CA ASP A 70 6.15 29.77 -41.63
C ASP A 70 5.19 28.91 -40.78
N GLY A 71 4.14 28.33 -41.39
CA GLY A 71 3.22 27.42 -40.69
C GLY A 71 2.40 28.07 -39.55
N PHE A 72 1.93 29.30 -39.75
CA PHE A 72 1.01 29.97 -38.80
C PHE A 72 -0.42 30.14 -39.34
N ARG A 73 -0.85 29.32 -40.31
CA ARG A 73 -2.28 29.23 -40.61
C ARG A 73 -3.01 28.64 -39.42
N LYS A 74 -4.30 28.95 -39.28
CA LYS A 74 -5.16 28.40 -38.21
C LYS A 74 -5.06 26.87 -38.12
N GLN A 75 -5.02 26.19 -39.26
CA GLN A 75 -4.88 24.74 -39.34
C GLN A 75 -3.49 24.25 -38.85
N ASP A 76 -2.41 24.97 -39.16
CA ASP A 76 -1.04 24.57 -38.82
C ASP A 76 -0.77 24.80 -37.32
N ILE A 77 -1.30 25.90 -36.77
CA ILE A 77 -1.28 26.18 -35.33
C ILE A 77 -2.11 25.13 -34.57
N ALA A 78 -3.31 24.80 -35.08
CA ALA A 78 -4.15 23.77 -34.48
C ALA A 78 -3.47 22.39 -34.54
N ALA A 79 -2.81 22.05 -35.64
CA ALA A 79 -2.06 20.82 -35.79
C ALA A 79 -0.88 20.74 -34.81
N ARG A 80 -0.11 21.83 -34.63
CA ARG A 80 0.97 21.90 -33.62
C ARG A 80 0.44 21.73 -32.20
N LYS A 81 -0.65 22.43 -31.85
CA LYS A 81 -1.28 22.29 -30.52
C LYS A 81 -1.82 20.87 -30.28
N ALA A 82 -2.42 20.26 -31.31
CA ALA A 82 -2.91 18.89 -31.24
C ALA A 82 -1.78 17.86 -31.13
N ALA A 83 -0.64 18.09 -31.80
CA ALA A 83 0.55 17.27 -31.65
C ALA A 83 1.12 17.35 -30.23
N ALA A 84 1.31 18.56 -29.70
CA ALA A 84 1.76 18.76 -28.32
C ALA A 84 0.81 18.13 -27.28
N ALA A 85 -0.50 18.25 -27.47
CA ALA A 85 -1.49 17.63 -26.59
C ALA A 85 -1.47 16.08 -26.67
N ARG A 86 -1.13 15.51 -27.82
CA ARG A 86 -0.96 14.05 -27.97
C ARG A 86 0.29 13.56 -27.25
N GLU A 87 1.41 14.28 -27.40
CA GLU A 87 2.65 13.98 -26.68
C GLU A 87 2.45 14.04 -25.15
N GLU A 88 1.73 15.04 -24.66
CA GLU A 88 1.38 15.15 -23.23
C GLU A 88 0.47 14.00 -22.76
N ALA A 89 -0.55 13.64 -23.56
CA ALA A 89 -1.44 12.52 -23.25
C ALA A 89 -0.72 11.16 -23.28
N GLU A 90 0.26 10.98 -24.17
CA GLU A 90 1.10 9.79 -24.21
C GLU A 90 2.01 9.71 -22.97
N ALA A 91 2.62 10.82 -22.56
CA ALA A 91 3.37 10.90 -21.31
C ALA A 91 2.48 10.58 -20.08
N ASP A 92 1.25 11.06 -20.03
CA ASP A 92 0.26 10.73 -19.00
C ASP A 92 -0.13 9.26 -18.96
N ALA A 93 -0.29 8.64 -20.14
CA ALA A 93 -0.59 7.22 -20.23
C ALA A 93 0.59 6.38 -19.71
N VAL A 94 1.81 6.77 -20.03
CA VAL A 94 3.04 6.14 -19.51
C VAL A 94 3.12 6.27 -17.99
N ARG A 95 2.86 7.46 -17.43
CA ARG A 95 2.85 7.68 -15.98
C ARG A 95 1.88 6.75 -15.26
N ARG A 96 0.64 6.65 -15.76
CA ARG A 96 -0.37 5.74 -15.18
C ARG A 96 0.03 4.27 -15.28
N ARG A 97 0.58 3.85 -16.41
CA ARG A 97 1.07 2.47 -16.60
C ARG A 97 2.23 2.14 -15.64
N ALA A 98 3.13 3.10 -15.41
CA ALA A 98 4.22 2.96 -14.46
C ALA A 98 3.71 2.77 -13.02
N GLU A 99 2.71 3.55 -12.60
CA GLU A 99 2.07 3.40 -11.28
C GLU A 99 1.38 2.05 -11.11
N GLU A 100 0.66 1.58 -12.13
CA GLU A 100 0.00 0.28 -12.11
C GLU A 100 0.99 -0.88 -12.03
N ALA A 101 2.08 -0.81 -12.82
CA ALA A 101 3.15 -1.81 -12.78
C ALA A 101 3.81 -1.86 -11.38
N ALA A 102 4.07 -0.70 -10.79
CA ALA A 102 4.62 -0.58 -9.45
C ALA A 102 3.71 -1.21 -8.38
N ARG A 103 2.39 -1.01 -8.47
CA ARG A 103 1.44 -1.61 -7.54
C ARG A 103 1.41 -3.14 -7.65
N ARG A 104 1.53 -3.69 -8.86
CA ARG A 104 1.58 -5.15 -9.07
C ARG A 104 2.83 -5.79 -8.43
N THR A 105 3.98 -5.11 -8.47
CA THR A 105 5.21 -5.65 -7.87
C THR A 105 5.15 -5.68 -6.34
N VAL A 106 4.55 -4.67 -5.71
CA VAL A 106 4.40 -4.63 -4.24
C VAL A 106 3.51 -5.77 -3.72
N LEU A 107 2.48 -6.16 -4.48
CA LEU A 107 1.57 -7.25 -4.11
C LEU A 107 2.18 -8.65 -4.29
N ALA A 108 3.29 -8.78 -5.02
CA ALA A 108 3.95 -10.07 -5.29
C ALA A 108 5.03 -10.44 -4.26
N GLU A 109 5.46 -9.50 -3.43
CA GLU A 109 6.50 -9.71 -2.41
C GLU A 109 5.84 -9.84 -1.03
N GLU A 110 5.50 -11.07 -0.64
CA GLU A 110 5.15 -11.39 0.74
C GLU A 110 6.44 -11.42 1.59
N GLU A 111 6.56 -10.50 2.55
CA GLU A 111 7.68 -10.47 3.52
C GLU A 111 7.17 -10.77 4.94
N ASP A 112 7.95 -11.51 5.72
CA ASP A 112 7.66 -11.89 7.12
C ASP A 112 7.53 -10.69 8.09
N MET A 113 7.97 -9.50 7.68
CA MET A 113 7.73 -8.26 8.42
C MET A 113 6.88 -7.30 7.61
N PRO A 114 5.87 -6.66 8.23
CA PRO A 114 5.07 -5.66 7.54
C PRO A 114 5.97 -4.49 7.12
N ARG A 115 5.99 -4.21 5.81
CA ARG A 115 6.71 -3.05 5.27
C ARG A 115 6.10 -1.77 5.81
N SER A 116 6.97 -0.88 6.28
CA SER A 116 6.54 0.47 6.64
C SER A 116 6.03 1.23 5.39
N PRO A 117 5.15 2.22 5.55
CA PRO A 117 4.67 3.04 4.43
C PRO A 117 5.81 3.66 3.60
N ALA A 118 6.92 4.02 4.25
CA ALA A 118 8.10 4.54 3.57
C ALA A 118 8.80 3.49 2.69
N GLU A 119 8.86 2.23 3.12
CA GLU A 119 9.43 1.14 2.31
C GLU A 119 8.54 0.78 1.13
N GLN A 120 7.22 0.77 1.34
CA GLN A 120 6.26 0.57 0.26
C GLN A 120 6.44 1.66 -0.81
N GLU A 121 6.54 2.93 -0.41
CA GLU A 121 6.81 4.02 -1.35
C GLU A 121 8.17 3.89 -2.04
N ILE A 122 9.21 3.40 -1.37
CA ILE A 122 10.52 3.14 -2.00
C ILE A 122 10.40 2.07 -3.09
N VAL A 123 9.70 0.96 -2.82
CA VAL A 123 9.49 -0.11 -3.81
C VAL A 123 8.67 0.42 -5.00
N LEU A 124 7.59 1.14 -4.72
CA LEU A 124 6.76 1.76 -5.76
C LEU A 124 7.58 2.72 -6.62
N ALA A 125 8.35 3.61 -5.99
CA ALA A 125 9.17 4.59 -6.70
C ALA A 125 10.26 3.90 -7.56
N ARG A 126 10.88 2.81 -7.08
CA ARG A 126 11.84 2.03 -7.89
C ARG A 126 11.19 1.43 -9.14
N ALA A 127 9.99 0.89 -9.00
CA ALA A 127 9.25 0.35 -10.14
C ALA A 127 8.78 1.45 -11.11
N ARG A 128 8.34 2.62 -10.60
CA ARG A 128 8.03 3.80 -11.43
C ARG A 128 9.25 4.25 -12.24
N VAL A 129 10.43 4.34 -11.61
CA VAL A 129 11.69 4.70 -12.29
C VAL A 129 12.00 3.73 -13.43
N GLY A 130 11.86 2.42 -13.21
CA GLY A 130 12.07 1.41 -14.27
C GLY A 130 11.18 1.66 -15.49
N ALA A 131 9.88 1.86 -15.28
CA ALA A 131 8.93 2.10 -16.35
C ALA A 131 9.13 3.45 -17.07
N LEU A 132 9.50 4.52 -16.34
CA LEU A 132 9.79 5.82 -16.92
C LEU A 132 11.05 5.79 -17.80
N LEU A 133 12.07 5.01 -17.40
CA LEU A 133 13.28 4.81 -18.20
C LEU A 133 12.98 4.04 -19.49
N GLU A 134 12.16 2.98 -19.45
CA GLU A 134 11.73 2.26 -20.65
C GLU A 134 10.99 3.16 -21.65
N ALA A 135 10.27 4.16 -21.17
CA ALA A 135 9.54 5.12 -21.99
C ALA A 135 10.37 6.35 -22.44
N GLY A 136 11.63 6.46 -22.02
CA GLY A 136 12.50 7.58 -22.37
C GLY A 136 12.23 8.90 -21.61
N LEU A 137 11.42 8.86 -20.54
CA LEU A 137 11.10 10.02 -19.69
C LEU A 137 12.17 10.22 -18.60
N ILE A 138 13.36 10.64 -19.02
CA ILE A 138 14.56 10.74 -18.16
C ILE A 138 14.39 11.77 -17.03
N PRO A 139 13.90 13.00 -17.26
CA PRO A 139 13.78 13.99 -16.18
C PRO A 139 12.86 13.55 -15.04
N GLU A 140 11.77 12.88 -15.35
CA GLU A 140 10.80 12.35 -14.40
C GLU A 140 11.37 11.15 -13.64
N ALA A 141 12.05 10.23 -14.34
CA ALA A 141 12.75 9.12 -13.71
C ALA A 141 13.81 9.62 -12.71
N GLU A 142 14.53 10.69 -13.03
CA GLU A 142 15.49 11.30 -12.11
C GLU A 142 14.84 11.88 -10.86
N ALA A 143 13.69 12.55 -11.00
CA ALA A 143 12.95 13.13 -9.88
C ALA A 143 12.49 12.04 -8.91
N ASP A 144 11.89 10.97 -9.42
CA ASP A 144 11.44 9.82 -8.63
C ASP A 144 12.62 9.10 -7.97
N MET A 145 13.73 8.94 -8.70
CA MET A 145 14.95 8.35 -8.14
C MET A 145 15.49 9.17 -6.96
N ARG A 146 15.51 10.51 -7.05
CA ARG A 146 15.98 11.38 -5.95
C ARG A 146 15.07 11.26 -4.73
N ALA A 147 13.75 11.23 -4.92
CA ALA A 147 12.78 11.02 -3.85
C ALA A 147 12.96 9.65 -3.17
N ALA A 148 13.10 8.58 -3.96
CA ALA A 148 13.32 7.23 -3.46
C ALA A 148 14.63 7.11 -2.67
N ARG A 149 15.72 7.76 -3.13
CA ARG A 149 17.01 7.78 -2.42
C ARG A 149 16.89 8.48 -1.06
N LYS A 150 16.18 9.61 -0.99
CA LYS A 150 15.93 10.33 0.27
C LYS A 150 15.19 9.44 1.26
N LEU A 151 14.11 8.79 0.82
CA LEU A 151 13.35 7.86 1.66
C LEU A 151 14.19 6.65 2.08
N THR A 152 14.98 6.08 1.16
CA THR A 152 15.89 4.95 1.45
C THR A 152 16.90 5.32 2.54
N SER A 153 17.46 6.52 2.49
CA SER A 153 18.39 7.02 3.52
C SER A 153 17.71 7.16 4.89
N LEU A 154 16.51 7.76 4.94
CA LEU A 154 15.74 7.90 6.18
C LEU A 154 15.32 6.55 6.75
N ALA A 155 14.84 5.63 5.92
CA ALA A 155 14.47 4.28 6.32
C ALA A 155 15.69 3.49 6.82
N GLY A 156 16.84 3.63 6.16
CA GLY A 156 18.10 3.03 6.58
C GLY A 156 18.57 3.56 7.95
N PHE A 157 18.48 4.87 8.16
CA PHE A 157 18.82 5.49 9.44
C PHE A 157 17.92 5.02 10.59
N ALA A 158 16.61 4.92 10.37
CA ALA A 158 15.65 4.46 11.37
C ALA A 158 15.60 2.94 11.53
N GLY A 159 16.17 2.18 10.60
CA GLY A 159 16.08 0.72 10.51
C GLY A 159 16.45 -0.02 11.80
N PRO A 160 17.59 0.27 12.46
CA PRO A 160 17.98 -0.41 13.70
C PRO A 160 16.97 -0.22 14.83
N VAL A 161 16.47 1.01 15.03
CA VAL A 161 15.48 1.32 16.09
C VAL A 161 14.15 0.65 15.78
N ARG A 162 13.72 0.64 14.52
CA ARG A 162 12.48 -0.04 14.11
C ARG A 162 12.56 -1.56 14.34
N LYS A 163 13.70 -2.19 14.00
CA LYS A 163 13.93 -3.61 14.27
C LYS A 163 13.92 -3.91 15.77
N ALA A 164 14.58 -3.08 16.57
CA ALA A 164 14.62 -3.24 18.02
C ALA A 164 13.23 -3.10 18.66
N THR A 165 12.45 -2.09 18.25
CA THR A 165 11.09 -1.86 18.75
C THR A 165 10.12 -2.96 18.33
N TYR A 166 10.18 -3.43 17.08
CA TYR A 166 9.41 -4.59 16.64
C TYR A 166 9.76 -5.85 17.42
N ALA A 167 11.06 -6.13 17.60
CA ALA A 167 11.51 -7.27 18.39
C ALA A 167 11.10 -7.16 19.86
N ALA A 168 11.13 -5.96 20.45
CA ALA A 168 10.66 -5.72 21.81
C ALA A 168 9.15 -5.94 21.94
N GLY A 169 8.35 -5.45 20.99
CA GLY A 169 6.91 -5.69 20.96
C GLY A 169 6.58 -7.18 20.86
N ARG A 170 7.27 -7.91 19.96
CA ARG A 170 7.11 -9.37 19.84
C ARG A 170 7.56 -10.14 21.07
N ARG A 171 8.55 -9.63 21.81
CA ARG A 171 8.95 -10.21 23.10
C ARG A 171 7.88 -9.99 24.15
N LEU A 172 7.40 -8.76 24.30
CA LEU A 172 6.33 -8.41 25.25
C LEU A 172 5.06 -9.25 25.00
N GLU A 173 4.63 -9.39 23.76
CA GLU A 173 3.48 -10.26 23.39
C GLU A 173 3.72 -11.73 23.76
N ARG A 174 4.94 -12.24 23.54
CA ARG A 174 5.31 -13.61 23.95
C ARG A 174 5.35 -13.76 25.47
N ASP A 175 5.87 -12.76 26.18
CA ASP A 175 5.97 -12.77 27.64
C ASP A 175 4.57 -12.72 28.27
N GLU A 176 3.65 -11.91 27.71
CA GLU A 176 2.23 -11.89 28.10
C GLU A 176 1.55 -13.25 27.84
N THR A 177 1.78 -13.84 26.66
CA THR A 177 1.24 -15.16 26.32
C THR A 177 1.80 -16.25 27.24
N ASN A 178 3.10 -16.24 27.50
CA ASN A 178 3.76 -17.18 28.40
C ASN A 178 3.24 -17.03 29.83
N ALA A 179 3.09 -15.81 30.33
CA ALA A 179 2.53 -15.56 31.66
C ALA A 179 1.10 -16.11 31.77
N ALA A 180 0.27 -15.94 30.74
CA ALA A 180 -1.07 -16.53 30.72
C ALA A 180 -1.03 -18.06 30.78
N LEU A 181 -0.16 -18.70 29.98
CA LEU A 181 0.04 -20.15 29.99
C LEU A 181 0.57 -20.66 31.34
N TYR A 182 1.47 -19.91 32.00
CA TYR A 182 2.02 -20.29 33.29
C TYR A 182 0.98 -20.18 34.40
N ARG A 183 0.11 -19.15 34.38
CA ARG A 183 -1.04 -19.08 35.30
C ARG A 183 -1.99 -20.24 35.10
N ALA A 184 -2.33 -20.54 33.85
CA ALA A 184 -3.16 -21.69 33.49
C ALA A 184 -2.56 -23.01 34.00
N ALA A 185 -1.25 -23.23 33.82
CA ALA A 185 -0.58 -24.41 34.32
C ALA A 185 -0.62 -24.50 35.85
N LEU A 186 -0.42 -23.39 36.55
CA LEU A 186 -0.51 -23.36 38.02
C LEU A 186 -1.93 -23.62 38.51
N LEU A 187 -2.97 -23.08 37.85
CA LEU A 187 -4.37 -23.39 38.16
C LEU A 187 -4.70 -24.88 37.95
N VAL A 188 -4.29 -25.46 36.81
CA VAL A 188 -4.47 -26.89 36.52
C VAL A 188 -3.74 -27.78 37.53
N CYS A 189 -2.59 -27.34 38.02
CA CYS A 189 -1.84 -28.07 39.04
C CYS A 189 -2.38 -27.83 40.46
N GLY A 190 -3.22 -26.81 40.70
CA GLY A 190 -3.72 -26.47 42.04
C GLY A 190 -2.77 -25.60 42.87
N CYS A 191 -1.91 -24.82 42.21
CA CYS A 191 -0.80 -24.05 42.77
C CYS A 191 -0.92 -22.53 42.48
N TRP A 192 -2.10 -21.93 42.59
CA TRP A 192 -2.29 -20.51 42.26
C TRP A 192 -3.43 -19.86 43.02
N GLN A 193 -3.26 -18.60 43.44
CA GLN A 193 -4.35 -17.75 43.92
C GLN A 193 -4.49 -16.47 43.07
N GLU A 194 -5.72 -16.00 42.89
CA GLU A 194 -5.98 -14.74 42.18
C GLU A 194 -5.23 -13.58 42.85
N GLY A 195 -4.33 -12.92 42.10
CA GLY A 195 -3.47 -11.84 42.57
C GLY A 195 -1.97 -12.16 42.58
N ASP A 196 -1.60 -13.43 42.41
CA ASP A 196 -0.19 -13.82 42.31
C ASP A 196 0.47 -13.31 41.02
N THR A 197 1.80 -13.17 41.04
CA THR A 197 2.57 -12.84 39.83
C THR A 197 3.03 -14.13 39.17
N ALA A 198 2.80 -14.28 37.86
CA ALA A 198 3.20 -15.49 37.16
C ALA A 198 4.74 -15.63 37.18
N PRO A 199 5.29 -16.86 37.31
CA PRO A 199 6.73 -17.04 37.28
C PRO A 199 7.28 -16.79 35.86
N ASP A 200 8.56 -16.48 35.74
CA ASP A 200 9.20 -16.32 34.42
C ASP A 200 9.38 -17.66 33.67
N HIS A 201 9.31 -18.77 34.39
CA HIS A 201 9.37 -20.13 33.86
C HIS A 201 8.70 -21.11 34.83
N LEU A 202 8.11 -22.19 34.30
CA LEU A 202 7.57 -23.27 35.14
C LEU A 202 8.69 -24.22 35.59
N PRO A 203 8.66 -24.70 36.84
CA PRO A 203 9.49 -25.82 37.24
C PRO A 203 9.04 -27.08 36.50
N TRP A 204 9.96 -28.03 36.32
CA TRP A 204 9.71 -29.26 35.59
C TRP A 204 8.54 -30.07 36.18
N VAL A 205 8.37 -30.05 37.51
CA VAL A 205 7.27 -30.71 38.21
C VAL A 205 5.91 -30.16 37.75
N VAL A 206 5.74 -28.83 37.74
CA VAL A 206 4.50 -28.19 37.27
C VAL A 206 4.27 -28.48 35.79
N SER A 207 5.32 -28.40 34.98
CA SER A 207 5.20 -28.71 33.55
C SER A 207 4.78 -30.16 33.31
N GLY A 208 5.30 -31.12 34.06
CA GLY A 208 4.97 -32.54 33.94
C GLY A 208 3.52 -32.81 34.35
N MET A 209 3.12 -32.35 35.54
CA MET A 209 1.75 -32.49 36.03
C MET A 209 0.72 -31.83 35.11
N PHE A 210 1.01 -30.61 34.63
CA PHE A 210 0.14 -29.88 33.72
C PHE A 210 -0.16 -30.68 32.43
N GLN A 211 0.86 -31.27 31.82
CA GLN A 211 0.69 -32.06 30.59
C GLN A 211 -0.14 -33.32 30.85
N LYS A 212 0.08 -34.02 31.97
CA LYS A 212 -0.68 -35.22 32.34
C LYS A 212 -2.17 -34.90 32.57
N ARG A 213 -2.45 -33.88 33.38
CA ARG A 213 -3.83 -33.43 33.67
C ARG A 213 -4.57 -32.92 32.43
N LEU A 214 -3.89 -32.18 31.54
CA LEU A 214 -4.48 -31.78 30.25
C LEU A 214 -4.73 -32.97 29.32
N ALA A 215 -3.80 -33.92 29.24
CA ALA A 215 -3.98 -35.11 28.41
C ALA A 215 -5.17 -35.95 28.89
N PHE A 216 -5.34 -36.09 30.22
CA PHE A 216 -6.53 -36.68 30.80
C PHE A 216 -7.79 -35.91 30.40
N ALA A 217 -7.84 -34.59 30.62
CA ALA A 217 -9.03 -33.79 30.33
C ALA A 217 -9.46 -33.91 28.86
N ARG A 218 -8.51 -33.89 27.91
CA ARG A 218 -8.79 -34.08 26.48
C ARG A 218 -9.38 -35.45 26.15
N GLN A 219 -9.01 -36.49 26.87
CA GLN A 219 -9.54 -37.84 26.66
C GLN A 219 -10.84 -38.09 27.41
N PHE A 220 -11.00 -37.46 28.57
CA PHE A 220 -12.14 -37.66 29.45
C PHE A 220 -13.35 -36.82 29.06
N LEU A 221 -13.16 -35.53 28.71
CA LEU A 221 -14.26 -34.63 28.39
C LEU A 221 -15.16 -35.16 27.26
N PRO A 222 -14.64 -35.68 26.13
CA PRO A 222 -15.47 -36.30 25.09
C PRO A 222 -16.32 -37.48 25.56
N LEU A 223 -15.89 -38.20 26.61
CA LEU A 223 -16.62 -39.36 27.15
C LEU A 223 -17.82 -38.95 28.02
N VAL A 224 -17.78 -37.75 28.61
CA VAL A 224 -18.77 -37.31 29.60
C VAL A 224 -19.56 -36.07 29.18
N MET A 225 -19.12 -35.36 28.14
CA MET A 225 -19.76 -34.18 27.59
C MET A 225 -20.00 -34.37 26.08
N GLU A 226 -21.24 -34.68 25.72
CA GLU A 226 -21.65 -34.89 24.32
C GLU A 226 -21.36 -33.66 23.43
N GLU A 227 -21.43 -32.46 24.00
CA GLU A 227 -21.18 -31.17 23.34
C GLU A 227 -19.76 -31.02 22.78
N VAL A 228 -18.79 -31.77 23.33
CA VAL A 228 -17.37 -31.71 22.95
C VAL A 228 -16.85 -33.07 22.45
N ALA A 229 -17.74 -34.01 22.12
CA ALA A 229 -17.37 -35.36 21.66
C ALA A 229 -16.49 -35.34 20.40
N ASP A 230 -16.78 -34.43 19.46
CA ASP A 230 -16.06 -34.25 18.20
C ASP A 230 -15.17 -32.98 18.19
N ALA A 231 -14.89 -32.40 19.36
CA ALA A 231 -14.10 -31.18 19.47
C ALA A 231 -12.64 -31.41 19.08
N SER A 232 -11.98 -30.38 18.55
CA SER A 232 -10.56 -30.44 18.25
C SER A 232 -9.72 -30.48 19.53
N ASP A 233 -8.48 -30.95 19.45
CA ASP A 233 -7.53 -30.90 20.58
C ASP A 233 -7.34 -29.48 21.13
N GLU A 234 -7.41 -28.47 20.27
CA GLU A 234 -7.31 -27.06 20.65
C GLU A 234 -8.55 -26.64 21.46
N ASP A 235 -9.75 -26.97 20.99
CA ASP A 235 -11.00 -26.66 21.69
C ASP A 235 -11.07 -27.37 23.04
N LEU A 236 -10.69 -28.66 23.10
CA LEU A 236 -10.63 -29.42 24.35
C LEU A 236 -9.62 -28.84 25.33
N THR A 237 -8.51 -28.30 24.83
CA THR A 237 -7.54 -27.57 25.68
C THR A 237 -8.17 -26.31 26.25
N ASN A 238 -8.85 -25.52 25.42
CA ASN A 238 -9.52 -24.30 25.87
C ASN A 238 -10.60 -24.61 26.91
N VAL A 239 -11.38 -25.68 26.71
CA VAL A 239 -12.37 -26.14 27.69
C VAL A 239 -11.71 -26.57 29.00
N ALA A 240 -10.62 -27.34 28.95
CA ALA A 240 -9.89 -27.73 30.15
C ALA A 240 -9.31 -26.51 30.90
N LEU A 241 -8.80 -25.51 30.18
CA LEU A 241 -8.31 -24.27 30.80
C LEU A 241 -9.45 -23.46 31.44
N MET A 242 -10.61 -23.36 30.81
CA MET A 242 -11.79 -22.73 31.41
C MET A 242 -12.24 -23.47 32.68
N LEU A 243 -12.22 -24.81 32.68
CA LEU A 243 -12.54 -25.59 33.87
C LEU A 243 -11.54 -25.34 35.01
N ALA A 244 -10.26 -25.12 34.70
CA ALA A 244 -9.26 -24.76 35.70
C ALA A 244 -9.57 -23.43 36.39
N GLU A 245 -10.09 -22.44 35.68
CA GLU A 245 -10.54 -21.16 36.26
C GLU A 245 -11.75 -21.34 37.20
N THR A 246 -12.53 -22.41 37.02
CA THR A 246 -13.65 -22.74 37.92
C THR A 246 -13.25 -23.58 39.13
N GLY A 247 -11.95 -23.88 39.30
CA GLY A 247 -11.45 -24.70 40.40
C GLY A 247 -11.62 -26.21 40.18
N TRP A 248 -11.95 -26.66 38.96
CA TRP A 248 -12.20 -28.08 38.68
C TRP A 248 -11.03 -29.01 39.05
N PHE A 249 -9.79 -28.51 38.94
CA PHE A 249 -8.58 -29.26 39.25
C PHE A 249 -8.14 -29.19 40.72
N GLU A 250 -8.79 -28.39 41.58
CA GLU A 250 -8.39 -28.25 42.99
C GLU A 250 -8.35 -29.63 43.68
N ASN A 251 -9.35 -30.48 43.47
CA ASN A 251 -9.42 -31.81 44.07
C ASN A 251 -9.14 -32.95 43.07
N TYR A 252 -8.27 -32.70 42.08
CA TYR A 252 -8.04 -33.63 40.96
C TYR A 252 -7.73 -35.07 41.42
N ALA A 253 -6.77 -35.26 42.32
CA ALA A 253 -6.36 -36.61 42.74
C ALA A 253 -7.50 -37.39 43.40
N SER A 254 -8.30 -36.72 44.23
CA SER A 254 -9.47 -37.29 44.91
C SER A 254 -10.55 -37.66 43.89
N ALA A 255 -10.89 -36.72 43.00
CA ALA A 255 -11.88 -36.93 41.94
C ALA A 255 -11.48 -38.06 40.98
N MET A 256 -10.20 -38.19 40.65
CA MET A 256 -9.72 -39.26 39.79
C MET A 256 -9.83 -40.63 40.47
N ARG A 257 -9.48 -40.74 41.75
CA ARG A 257 -9.63 -42.00 42.50
C ARG A 257 -11.08 -42.48 42.53
N ASP A 258 -12.03 -41.57 42.70
CA ASP A 258 -13.46 -41.87 42.66
C ASP A 258 -13.95 -42.26 41.25
N LEU A 259 -13.29 -41.76 40.20
CA LEU A 259 -13.65 -42.00 38.81
C LEU A 259 -13.11 -43.33 38.27
N LEU A 260 -11.97 -43.81 38.77
CA LEU A 260 -11.29 -45.02 38.28
C LEU A 260 -12.20 -46.27 38.19
N PRO A 261 -13.04 -46.61 39.19
CA PRO A 261 -13.96 -47.74 39.08
C PRO A 261 -14.94 -47.59 37.92
N ARG A 262 -15.45 -46.37 37.68
CA ARG A 262 -16.40 -46.09 36.59
C ARG A 262 -15.75 -46.24 35.22
N LEU A 263 -14.52 -45.76 35.05
CA LEU A 263 -13.79 -45.94 33.78
C LEU A 263 -13.59 -47.42 33.45
N ARG A 264 -13.28 -48.23 34.46
CA ARG A 264 -13.17 -49.69 34.30
C ARG A 264 -14.50 -50.33 33.88
N GLU A 265 -15.61 -49.90 34.48
CA GLU A 265 -16.96 -50.37 34.12
C GLU A 265 -17.37 -49.95 32.70
N MET A 266 -16.90 -48.80 32.23
CA MET A 266 -17.11 -48.29 30.87
C MET A 266 -16.26 -49.01 29.80
N GLY A 267 -15.34 -49.90 30.21
CA GLY A 267 -14.41 -50.59 29.31
C GLY A 267 -13.12 -49.81 29.03
N GLU A 268 -12.91 -48.66 29.67
CA GLU A 268 -11.74 -47.79 29.53
C GLU A 268 -10.61 -48.20 30.49
N GLY A 269 -10.28 -49.49 30.51
CA GLY A 269 -9.30 -50.07 31.44
C GLY A 269 -7.88 -49.52 31.26
N ASP A 270 -7.46 -49.27 30.03
CA ASP A 270 -6.14 -48.73 29.71
C ASP A 270 -5.99 -47.27 30.17
N LEU A 271 -7.05 -46.47 29.99
CA LEU A 271 -7.11 -45.10 30.50
C LEU A 271 -7.06 -45.09 32.03
N ALA A 272 -7.83 -45.97 32.69
CA ALA A 272 -7.82 -46.09 34.14
C ALA A 272 -6.43 -46.50 34.68
N ALA A 273 -5.75 -47.44 34.04
CA ALA A 273 -4.40 -47.85 34.44
C ALA A 273 -3.38 -46.70 34.29
N ARG A 274 -3.46 -45.93 33.21
CA ARG A 274 -2.61 -44.75 33.01
C ARG A 274 -2.87 -43.67 34.06
N ILE A 275 -4.14 -43.40 34.39
CA ILE A 275 -4.48 -42.43 35.45
C ILE A 275 -3.93 -42.89 36.81
N GLU A 276 -3.99 -44.18 37.12
CA GLU A 276 -3.39 -44.70 38.37
C GLU A 276 -1.87 -44.49 38.42
N GLU A 277 -1.16 -44.74 37.32
CA GLU A 277 0.27 -44.45 37.20
C GLU A 277 0.54 -42.94 37.34
N ASP A 278 -0.23 -42.10 36.66
CA ASP A 278 -0.09 -40.65 36.74
C ASP A 278 -0.33 -40.12 38.16
N LEU A 279 -1.33 -40.65 38.88
CA LEU A 279 -1.59 -40.28 40.27
C LEU A 279 -0.45 -40.70 41.22
N GLN A 280 0.20 -41.84 40.95
CA GLN A 280 1.35 -42.29 41.71
C GLN A 280 2.55 -41.37 41.48
N ASP A 281 2.86 -41.05 40.22
CA ASP A 281 3.90 -40.09 39.86
C ASP A 281 3.64 -38.70 40.46
N GLU A 282 2.39 -38.24 40.45
CA GLU A 282 2.00 -36.97 41.07
C GLU A 282 2.23 -36.99 42.58
N ALA A 283 1.88 -38.09 43.26
CA ALA A 283 2.10 -38.23 44.70
C ALA A 283 3.59 -38.22 45.08
N GLU A 284 4.46 -38.80 44.24
CA GLU A 284 5.91 -38.79 44.43
C GLU A 284 6.52 -37.39 44.21
N ALA A 285 5.98 -36.63 43.26
CA ALA A 285 6.46 -35.28 42.93
C ALA A 285 5.83 -34.17 43.80
N LEU A 286 4.73 -34.45 44.51
CA LEU A 286 3.99 -33.48 45.32
C LEU A 286 4.87 -32.77 46.38
N PRO A 287 5.77 -33.44 47.12
CA PRO A 287 6.62 -32.75 48.10
C PRO A 287 7.52 -31.69 47.48
N GLU A 288 8.05 -31.94 46.29
CA GLU A 288 8.88 -30.96 45.55
C GLU A 288 8.04 -29.78 45.07
N LEU A 289 6.81 -30.05 44.60
CA LEU A 289 5.87 -29.02 44.21
C LEU A 289 5.47 -28.11 45.37
N LEU A 290 5.13 -28.69 46.53
CA LEU A 290 4.78 -27.94 47.74
C LEU A 290 5.94 -27.06 48.21
N ALA A 291 7.16 -27.59 48.24
CA ALA A 291 8.35 -26.82 48.58
C ALA A 291 8.59 -25.66 47.60
N TRP A 292 8.36 -25.88 46.30
CA TRP A 292 8.46 -24.83 45.30
C TRP A 292 7.37 -23.76 45.49
N CYS A 293 6.12 -24.15 45.75
CA CYS A 293 5.02 -23.23 46.00
C CYS A 293 5.32 -22.33 47.20
N GLU A 294 5.73 -22.93 48.33
CA GLU A 294 6.11 -22.20 49.55
C GLU A 294 7.25 -21.21 49.28
N ALA A 295 8.29 -21.63 48.56
CA ALA A 295 9.43 -20.79 48.24
C ALA A 295 9.09 -19.58 47.34
N HIS A 296 8.03 -19.68 46.55
CA HIS A 296 7.62 -18.63 45.60
C HIS A 296 6.34 -17.90 46.02
N GLY A 297 5.80 -18.21 47.21
CA GLY A 297 4.62 -17.56 47.77
C GLY A 297 3.29 -18.03 47.19
N TYR A 298 3.26 -19.15 46.47
CA TYR A 298 2.03 -19.75 45.95
C TYR A 298 1.36 -20.64 47.00
N VAL A 299 0.03 -20.73 46.94
CA VAL A 299 -0.77 -21.59 47.82
C VAL A 299 -1.18 -22.85 47.07
N TRP A 300 -0.92 -24.00 47.69
CA TRP A 300 -1.46 -25.28 47.24
C TRP A 300 -2.91 -25.44 47.70
N GLN A 301 -3.81 -25.74 46.76
CA GLN A 301 -5.25 -25.87 47.01
C GLN A 301 -5.75 -27.32 46.97
N GLY A 302 -4.89 -28.28 46.63
CA GLY A 302 -5.29 -29.69 46.59
C GLY A 302 -5.26 -30.41 47.93
N GLU A 303 -5.92 -31.56 47.98
CA GLU A 303 -5.77 -32.50 49.10
C GLU A 303 -4.33 -33.08 49.12
N VAL A 304 -3.76 -33.18 50.33
CA VAL A 304 -2.46 -33.83 50.61
C VAL A 304 -2.67 -35.29 50.97
#